data_AF-A0A9D2U5I2-F1
#
_entry.id   AF-A0A9D2U5I2-F1
#
_cell.length_a   1.000
_cell.length_b   1.000
_cell.length_c   1.000
_cell.angle_alpha   90.00
_cell.angle_beta   90.00
_cell.angle_gamma   90.00
#
_symmetry.space_group_name_H-M   'P 1'
#
loop_
_entity.id
_entity.type
_entity.pdbx_description
1 polymer ?
#
loop_
_entity_poly.entity_id
_entity_poly.type
_entity_poly.pdbx_seq_one_letter_code
_entity_poly.pdbx_strand_id
1 'polypeptide(L)'
;MRKLPPEDLNEKGIIRWMRFLGGKNREDFEDMAKKDEYIEEAYNELKKLSHDEQMRMEYELRQKAIRDHNMMMKTVRKHGYESGYEAGEKHGYEAGEKHGYEMGERLAMKKVIDKLMGEGRTIEETAELLGLEPKMVEEISKAD
;
A
#
# COMPACT_ATOMS: atom_id res chain seq x y z
N MET A 1 24.81 -27.22 45.20
CA MET A 1 25.08 -28.02 43.97
C MET A 1 25.89 -29.25 44.36
N ARG A 2 25.44 -30.46 44.02
CA ARG A 2 26.26 -31.68 44.20
C ARG A 2 27.35 -31.67 43.11
N LYS A 3 28.61 -31.87 43.51
CA LYS A 3 29.73 -32.02 42.57
C LYS A 3 29.62 -33.37 41.86
N LEU A 4 30.10 -33.44 40.63
CA LEU A 4 30.13 -34.69 39.86
C LEU A 4 30.97 -35.75 40.59
N PRO A 5 30.64 -37.05 40.44
CA PRO A 5 31.50 -38.14 40.91
C PRO A 5 32.92 -37.98 40.34
N PRO A 6 33.98 -38.32 41.09
CA PRO A 6 35.37 -38.21 40.64
C PRO A 6 35.63 -38.89 39.29
N GLU A 7 34.90 -39.96 38.99
CA GLU A 7 35.00 -40.75 37.76
C GLU A 7 34.57 -39.96 36.51
N ASP A 8 33.61 -39.03 36.66
CA ASP A 8 33.03 -38.22 35.59
C ASP A 8 33.72 -36.87 35.39
N LEU A 9 34.74 -36.57 36.20
CA LEU A 9 35.52 -35.32 36.11
C LEU A 9 36.57 -35.34 34.99
N ASN A 10 36.64 -36.40 34.18
CA ASN A 10 37.57 -36.50 33.08
C ASN A 10 37.05 -35.83 31.80
N GLU A 11 37.96 -35.36 30.95
CA GLU A 11 37.65 -34.67 29.69
C GLU A 11 37.12 -35.59 28.57
N LYS A 12 36.82 -36.86 28.89
CA LYS A 12 36.32 -37.89 27.95
C LYS A 12 34.85 -38.22 28.17
N GLY A 13 34.23 -37.76 29.26
CA GLY A 13 32.84 -38.08 29.60
C GLY A 13 31.89 -36.86 29.54
N ILE A 14 31.07 -36.69 30.59
CA ILE A 14 30.01 -35.66 30.67
C ILE A 14 30.56 -34.24 30.43
N ILE A 15 31.79 -33.94 30.87
CA ILE A 15 32.41 -32.62 30.65
C ILE A 15 32.53 -32.28 29.15
N ARG A 16 32.84 -33.28 28.31
CA ARG A 16 32.94 -33.10 26.84
C ARG A 16 31.57 -32.80 26.24
N TRP A 17 30.53 -33.50 26.69
CA TRP A 17 29.15 -33.23 26.30
C TRP A 17 28.65 -31.86 26.75
N MET A 18 28.98 -31.41 27.96
CA MET A 18 28.65 -30.06 28.41
C MET A 18 29.33 -28.98 27.54
N ARG A 19 30.59 -29.19 27.14
CA ARG A 19 31.29 -28.29 26.21
C ARG A 19 30.69 -28.32 24.81
N PHE A 20 30.30 -29.49 24.31
CA PHE A 20 29.60 -29.64 23.04
C PHE A 20 28.26 -28.88 23.06
N LEU A 21 27.39 -29.13 24.04
CA LEU A 21 26.08 -28.49 24.11
C LEU A 21 26.15 -26.97 24.38
N GLY A 22 27.23 -26.48 25.00
CA GLY A 22 27.49 -25.05 25.23
C GLY A 22 28.33 -24.37 24.13
N GLY A 23 28.83 -25.13 23.16
CA GLY A 23 29.72 -24.65 22.12
C GLY A 23 29.00 -23.78 21.09
N LYS A 24 29.71 -22.82 20.51
CA LYS A 24 29.19 -21.95 19.43
C LYS A 24 30.11 -21.89 18.21
N ASN A 25 31.29 -22.49 18.30
CA ASN A 25 32.34 -22.38 17.30
C ASN A 25 32.45 -23.67 16.50
N ARG A 26 32.51 -23.54 15.18
CA ARG A 26 32.60 -24.66 14.25
C ARG A 26 33.89 -25.47 14.43
N GLU A 27 35.02 -24.78 14.60
CA GLU A 27 36.34 -25.40 14.77
C GLU A 27 36.41 -26.26 16.03
N ASP A 28 35.86 -25.76 17.15
CA ASP A 28 35.79 -26.51 18.41
C ASP A 28 34.93 -27.78 18.26
N PHE A 29 33.84 -27.72 17.50
CA PHE A 29 33.02 -28.89 17.21
C PHE A 29 33.74 -29.93 16.37
N GLU A 30 34.44 -29.49 15.32
CA GLU A 30 35.22 -30.38 14.45
C GLU A 30 36.37 -31.06 15.22
N ASP A 31 37.01 -30.35 16.15
CA ASP A 31 38.08 -30.90 16.98
C ASP A 31 37.58 -31.82 18.09
N MET A 32 36.37 -31.60 18.62
CA MET A 32 35.73 -32.53 19.55
C MET A 32 35.23 -33.79 18.83
N ALA A 33 34.66 -33.65 17.64
CA ALA A 33 34.21 -34.77 16.80
C ALA A 33 35.36 -35.75 16.47
N LYS A 34 36.53 -35.23 16.05
CA LYS A 34 37.70 -36.09 15.78
C LYS A 34 38.19 -36.93 16.97
N LYS A 35 37.83 -36.54 18.20
CA LYS A 35 38.31 -37.15 19.44
C LYS A 35 37.30 -38.11 20.06
N ASP A 36 36.08 -38.19 19.52
CA ASP A 36 34.97 -38.95 20.08
C ASP A 36 33.92 -39.31 19.02
N GLU A 37 33.73 -40.60 18.77
CA GLU A 37 32.78 -41.11 17.78
C GLU A 37 31.33 -40.65 18.05
N TYR A 38 30.93 -40.57 19.31
CA TYR A 38 29.57 -40.13 19.66
C TYR A 38 29.39 -38.61 19.48
N ILE A 39 30.43 -37.82 19.74
CA ILE A 39 30.39 -36.37 19.45
C ILE A 39 30.41 -36.12 17.94
N GLU A 40 31.14 -36.93 17.18
CA GLU A 40 31.13 -36.86 15.72
C GLU A 40 29.73 -37.12 15.16
N GLU A 41 29.06 -38.18 15.61
CA GLU A 41 27.69 -38.49 15.20
C GLU A 41 26.72 -37.35 15.58
N ALA A 42 26.78 -36.88 16.83
CA ALA A 42 25.95 -35.77 17.30
C ALA A 42 26.20 -34.47 16.50
N TYR A 43 27.45 -34.19 16.13
CA TYR A 43 27.80 -33.02 15.34
C TYR A 43 27.33 -33.12 13.88
N ASN A 44 27.43 -34.30 13.29
CA ASN A 44 26.92 -34.55 11.93
C ASN A 44 25.39 -34.42 11.89
N GLU A 45 24.68 -34.89 12.92
CA GLU A 45 23.23 -34.72 13.00
C GLU A 45 22.84 -33.25 13.22
N LEU A 46 23.58 -32.52 14.07
CA LEU A 46 23.40 -31.09 14.25
C LEU A 46 23.59 -30.32 12.93
N LYS A 47 24.57 -30.70 12.09
CA LYS A 47 24.76 -30.09 10.76
C LYS A 47 23.57 -30.33 9.84
N LYS A 48 23.04 -31.55 9.80
CA LYS A 48 21.85 -31.88 8.98
C LYS A 48 20.64 -31.06 9.43
N LEU A 49 20.37 -31.03 10.74
CA LEU A 49 19.27 -30.26 11.32
C LEU A 49 19.43 -28.76 11.09
N SER A 50 20.64 -28.23 11.27
CA SER A 50 20.92 -26.81 11.04
C SER A 50 20.71 -26.43 9.57
N HIS A 51 21.09 -27.31 8.65
CA HIS A 51 20.84 -27.10 7.23
C HIS A 51 19.33 -27.10 6.90
N ASP A 52 18.59 -28.05 7.46
CA ASP A 52 17.14 -28.13 7.31
C ASP A 52 16.44 -26.89 7.88
N GLU A 53 16.82 -26.45 9.09
CA GLU A 53 16.25 -25.26 9.73
C GLU A 53 16.60 -23.97 8.97
N GLN A 54 17.84 -23.83 8.49
CA GLN A 54 18.24 -22.70 7.65
C GLN A 54 17.45 -22.67 6.34
N MET A 55 17.35 -23.80 5.63
CA MET A 55 16.58 -23.88 4.40
C MET A 55 15.09 -23.60 4.64
N ARG A 56 14.53 -24.13 5.73
CA ARG A 56 13.16 -23.86 6.14
C ARG A 56 12.97 -22.37 6.43
N MET A 57 13.89 -21.75 7.15
CA MET A 57 13.84 -20.31 7.46
C MET A 57 13.92 -19.47 6.19
N GLU A 58 14.83 -19.77 5.27
CA GLU A 58 14.93 -19.09 3.97
C GLU A 58 13.63 -19.23 3.16
N TYR A 59 13.03 -20.43 3.16
CA TYR A 59 11.75 -20.66 2.52
C TYR A 59 10.63 -19.83 3.17
N GLU A 60 10.53 -19.83 4.51
CA GLU A 60 9.54 -19.05 5.26
C GLU A 60 9.70 -17.54 5.01
N LEU A 61 10.93 -17.03 4.98
CA LEU A 61 11.24 -15.64 4.64
C LEU A 61 10.84 -15.30 3.21
N ARG A 62 11.12 -16.18 2.25
CA ARG A 62 10.70 -15.99 0.85
C ARG A 62 9.18 -15.96 0.74
N GLN A 63 8.48 -16.89 1.38
CA GLN A 63 7.02 -16.92 1.41
C GLN A 63 6.43 -15.70 2.13
N LYS A 64 7.11 -15.19 3.16
CA LYS A 64 6.73 -13.95 3.84
C LYS A 64 6.88 -12.76 2.89
N ALA A 65 8.02 -12.63 2.19
CA ALA A 65 8.24 -11.54 1.24
C ALA A 65 7.20 -11.53 0.10
N ILE A 66 6.84 -12.70 -0.44
CA ILE A 66 5.79 -12.82 -1.45
C ILE A 66 4.43 -12.37 -0.89
N ARG A 67 4.07 -12.83 0.32
CA ARG A 67 2.82 -12.45 0.98
C ARG A 67 2.76 -10.95 1.28
N ASP A 68 3.83 -10.38 1.81
CA ASP A 68 3.94 -8.96 2.12
C ASP A 68 3.81 -8.12 0.83
N HIS A 69 4.49 -8.51 -0.24
CA HIS A 69 4.36 -7.85 -1.55
C HIS A 69 2.91 -7.89 -2.07
N ASN A 70 2.28 -9.06 -2.07
CA ASN A 70 0.90 -9.22 -2.52
C ASN A 70 -0.08 -8.37 -1.69
N MET A 71 0.12 -8.32 -0.37
CA MET A 71 -0.67 -7.48 0.52
C MET A 71 -0.46 -5.99 0.22
N MET A 72 0.78 -5.56 0.03
CA MET A 72 1.09 -4.18 -0.35
C MET A 72 0.40 -3.81 -1.66
N MET A 73 0.53 -4.64 -2.70
CA MET A 73 -0.10 -4.39 -4.00
C MET A 73 -1.62 -4.31 -3.93
N LYS A 74 -2.25 -5.19 -3.13
CA LYS A 74 -3.70 -5.14 -2.89
C LYS A 74 -4.12 -3.84 -2.21
N THR A 75 -3.38 -3.41 -1.19
CA THR A 75 -3.65 -2.17 -0.45
C THR A 75 -3.47 -0.94 -1.33
N VAL A 76 -2.37 -0.87 -2.09
CA VAL A 76 -2.10 0.24 -3.02
C VAL A 76 -3.18 0.32 -4.09
N ARG A 77 -3.59 -0.80 -4.68
CA ARG A 77 -4.66 -0.83 -5.68
C ARG A 77 -5.99 -0.36 -5.09
N LYS A 78 -6.33 -0.80 -3.87
CA LYS A 78 -7.55 -0.38 -3.19
C LYS A 78 -7.55 1.13 -2.92
N HIS A 79 -6.48 1.65 -2.34
CA HIS A 79 -6.34 3.09 -2.06
C HIS A 79 -6.38 3.91 -3.35
N GLY A 80 -5.66 3.48 -4.39
CA GLY A 80 -5.68 4.18 -5.68
C GLY A 80 -7.08 4.23 -6.31
N TYR A 81 -7.86 3.15 -6.19
CA TYR A 81 -9.25 3.15 -6.64
C TYR A 81 -10.13 4.07 -5.80
N GLU A 82 -10.06 3.98 -4.47
CA GLU A 82 -10.86 4.82 -3.55
C GLU A 82 -10.55 6.31 -3.76
N SER A 83 -9.28 6.69 -3.80
CA SER A 83 -8.88 8.09 -4.05
C SER A 83 -9.28 8.57 -5.44
N GLY A 84 -9.17 7.71 -6.46
CA GLY A 84 -9.59 8.05 -7.82
C GLY A 84 -11.11 8.25 -7.93
N TYR A 85 -11.88 7.39 -7.25
CA TYR A 85 -13.33 7.51 -7.20
C TYR A 85 -13.77 8.79 -6.46
N GLU A 86 -13.22 9.05 -5.27
CA GLU A 86 -13.54 10.25 -4.49
C GLU A 86 -13.19 11.54 -5.24
N ALA A 87 -12.01 11.60 -5.87
CA ALA A 87 -11.61 12.74 -6.68
C ALA A 87 -12.54 12.91 -7.90
N GLY A 88 -12.92 11.82 -8.56
CA GLY A 88 -13.84 11.83 -9.70
C GLY A 88 -15.24 12.30 -9.32
N GLU A 89 -15.78 11.81 -8.19
CA GLU A 89 -17.08 12.22 -7.66
C GLU A 89 -17.09 13.70 -7.32
N LYS A 90 -16.07 14.17 -6.58
CA LYS A 90 -15.95 15.58 -6.20
C LYS A 90 -15.85 16.50 -7.42
N HIS A 91 -14.97 16.18 -8.37
CA HIS A 91 -14.85 16.98 -9.59
C HIS A 91 -16.10 16.94 -10.44
N GLY A 92 -16.77 15.79 -10.55
CA GLY A 92 -18.03 15.66 -11.26
C GLY A 92 -19.13 16.52 -10.64
N TYR A 93 -19.22 16.52 -9.30
CA TYR A 93 -20.18 17.34 -8.58
C TYR A 93 -19.90 18.84 -8.77
N GLU A 94 -18.68 19.30 -8.52
CA GLU A 94 -18.31 20.73 -8.67
C GLU A 94 -18.52 21.22 -10.11
N ALA A 95 -18.11 20.43 -11.11
CA ALA A 95 -18.31 20.77 -12.51
C ALA A 95 -19.80 20.79 -12.88
N GLY A 96 -20.58 19.82 -12.39
CA GLY A 96 -22.02 19.74 -12.62
C GLY A 96 -22.78 20.90 -11.97
N GLU A 97 -22.44 21.26 -10.73
CA GLU A 97 -23.03 22.38 -10.00
C GLU A 97 -22.75 23.69 -10.73
N LYS A 98 -21.48 23.96 -11.07
CA LYS A 98 -21.09 25.18 -11.79
C LYS A 98 -21.80 25.28 -13.14
N HIS A 99 -21.80 24.20 -13.93
CA HIS A 99 -22.46 24.20 -15.23
C HIS A 99 -23.98 24.36 -15.11
N GLY A 100 -24.59 23.73 -14.11
CA GLY A 100 -26.02 23.86 -13.81
C GLY A 100 -26.39 25.29 -13.42
N TYR A 101 -25.57 25.96 -12.60
CA TYR A 101 -25.78 27.35 -12.22
C TYR A 101 -25.68 28.29 -13.43
N GLU A 102 -24.60 28.17 -14.22
CA GLU A 102 -24.40 28.98 -15.44
C GLU A 102 -25.54 28.79 -16.45
N MET A 103 -26.00 27.55 -16.66
CA MET A 103 -27.15 27.25 -17.52
C MET A 103 -28.46 27.83 -16.94
N GLY A 104 -28.64 27.75 -15.63
CA GLY A 104 -29.80 28.32 -14.94
C GLY A 104 -29.88 29.84 -15.09
N GLU A 105 -28.77 30.55 -14.86
CA GLU A 105 -28.68 31.99 -15.06
C GLU A 105 -28.92 32.37 -16.52
N ARG A 106 -28.31 31.65 -17.46
CA ARG A 106 -28.50 31.90 -18.89
C ARG A 106 -29.95 31.71 -19.33
N LEU A 107 -30.63 30.66 -18.85
CA LEU A 107 -32.04 30.40 -19.12
C LEU A 107 -32.95 31.47 -18.49
N ALA A 108 -32.64 31.90 -17.26
CA ALA A 108 -33.37 32.99 -16.61
C ALA A 108 -33.22 34.30 -17.41
N MET A 109 -32.00 34.62 -17.84
CA MET A 109 -31.71 35.79 -18.66
C MET A 109 -32.42 35.72 -20.02
N LYS A 110 -32.40 34.57 -20.69
CA LYS A 110 -33.15 34.35 -21.95
C LYS A 110 -34.63 34.65 -21.79
N LYS A 111 -35.27 34.13 -20.73
CA LYS A 111 -36.69 34.40 -20.45
C LYS A 111 -36.99 35.90 -20.28
N VAL A 112 -36.09 36.64 -19.66
CA VAL A 112 -36.23 38.11 -19.50
C VAL A 112 -36.09 38.81 -20.85
N ILE A 113 -35.08 38.45 -21.64
CA ILE A 113 -34.85 39.00 -22.99
C ILE A 113 -36.05 38.71 -23.90
N ASP A 114 -36.53 37.46 -23.95
CA ASP A 114 -37.67 37.04 -24.76
C ASP A 114 -38.94 37.81 -24.39
N LYS A 115 -39.15 38.06 -23.10
CA LYS A 115 -40.28 38.87 -22.62
C LYS A 115 -40.18 40.32 -23.09
N LEU A 116 -39.02 40.96 -22.93
CA LEU A 116 -38.80 42.36 -23.31
C LEU A 116 -38.92 42.56 -24.82
N MET A 117 -38.40 41.63 -25.61
CA MET A 117 -38.57 41.64 -27.07
C MET A 117 -40.02 41.36 -27.49
N GLY A 118 -40.73 40.48 -26.77
CA GLY A 118 -42.17 40.24 -26.98
C GLY A 118 -43.04 41.47 -26.68
N GLU A 119 -42.58 42.38 -25.82
CA GLU A 119 -43.20 43.69 -25.58
C GLU A 119 -42.87 44.72 -26.69
N GLY A 120 -42.09 44.33 -27.71
CA GLY A 120 -41.77 45.14 -28.89
C GLY A 120 -40.45 45.93 -28.81
N ARG A 121 -39.63 45.70 -27.79
CA ARG A 121 -38.32 46.36 -27.64
C ARG A 121 -37.31 45.83 -28.64
N THR A 122 -36.40 46.69 -29.11
CA THR A 122 -35.29 46.26 -29.99
C THR A 122 -34.15 45.63 -29.18
N ILE A 123 -33.23 44.96 -29.87
CA ILE A 123 -32.04 44.36 -29.24
C ILE A 123 -31.23 45.43 -28.51
N GLU A 124 -31.08 46.62 -29.09
CA GLU A 124 -30.34 47.75 -28.52
C GLU A 124 -30.99 48.28 -27.24
N GLU A 125 -32.32 48.48 -27.24
CA GLU A 125 -33.06 48.92 -26.05
C GLU A 125 -33.02 47.87 -24.93
N THR A 126 -33.08 46.59 -25.30
CA THR A 126 -33.04 45.48 -24.34
C THR A 126 -31.65 45.35 -23.72
N ALA A 127 -30.60 45.54 -24.53
CA ALA A 127 -29.21 45.55 -24.09
C ALA A 127 -28.91 46.72 -23.16
N GLU A 128 -29.38 47.93 -23.48
CA GLU A 128 -29.26 49.10 -22.63
C GLU A 128 -29.96 48.90 -21.27
N LEU A 129 -31.18 48.35 -21.27
CA LEU A 129 -31.98 48.15 -20.05
C LEU A 129 -31.38 47.08 -19.12
N LEU A 130 -30.75 46.05 -19.69
CA LEU A 130 -30.10 44.96 -18.95
C LEU A 130 -28.62 45.22 -18.66
N GLY A 131 -28.04 46.32 -19.18
CA GLY A 131 -26.62 46.63 -19.05
C GLY A 131 -25.71 45.62 -19.76
N LEU A 132 -26.18 45.02 -20.86
CA LEU A 132 -25.47 44.02 -21.65
C LEU A 132 -24.98 44.60 -22.96
N GLU A 133 -24.04 43.93 -23.61
CA GLU A 133 -23.74 44.23 -25.02
C GLU A 133 -24.85 43.71 -25.94
N PRO A 134 -25.24 44.46 -26.99
CA PRO A 134 -26.26 44.00 -27.96
C PRO A 134 -25.97 42.61 -28.54
N LYS A 135 -24.69 42.30 -28.77
CA LYS A 135 -24.23 41.00 -29.24
C LYS A 135 -24.56 39.87 -28.27
N MET A 136 -24.43 40.09 -26.96
CA MET A 136 -24.78 39.09 -25.94
C MET A 136 -26.28 38.83 -25.89
N VAL A 137 -27.09 39.87 -26.04
CA VAL A 137 -28.55 39.74 -26.14
C VAL A 137 -28.93 38.91 -27.36
N GLU A 138 -28.29 39.15 -28.51
CA GLU A 138 -28.49 38.38 -29.74
C GLU A 138 -28.06 36.91 -29.57
N GLU A 139 -26.93 36.64 -28.91
CA GLU A 139 -26.44 35.28 -28.64
C GLU A 139 -27.32 34.50 -27.66
N ILE A 140 -27.89 35.16 -26.65
CA ILE A 140 -28.77 34.52 -25.67
C ILE A 140 -30.16 34.26 -26.28
N SER A 141 -30.67 35.19 -27.08
CA SER A 141 -31.93 35.07 -27.82
C SER A 141 -31.92 33.88 -28.80
N LYS A 142 -30.78 33.67 -29.49
CA LYS A 142 -30.64 32.62 -30.52
C LYS A 142 -30.22 31.24 -29.99
N ALA A 143 -29.85 31.11 -28.72
CA ALA A 143 -29.50 29.82 -28.15
C ALA A 143 -30.78 29.00 -27.95
N ASP A 144 -30.90 27.80 -28.54
CA ASP A 144 -32.09 26.93 -28.44
C ASP A 144 -32.49 26.59 -26.99
#